data_AF-A0A1L9NIM9-F1
#
_entry.id   AF-A0A1L9NIM9-F1
#
_cell.length_a   1.000
_cell.length_b   1.000
_cell.length_c   1.000
_cell.angle_alpha   90.00
_cell.angle_beta   90.00
_cell.angle_gamma   90.00
#
_symmetry.space_group_name_H-M   'P 1'
#
loop_
_entity.id
_entity.type
_entity.pdbx_description
1 polymer ?
#
loop_
_entity_poly.entity_id
_entity_poly.type
_entity_poly.pdbx_seq_one_letter_code
_entity_poly.pdbx_strand_id
1 'polypeptide(L)'
;MRVRLIPVALVAVGIFILTWAALSKSWTGSGENVAFCADCLGYVRDVDTMFQKNTGAWANSQFFRYALDKSCRGRILITGRCLQYRRRLLEKPAISMSQLDSPYEACRAIQACK
;
A
#
# COMPACT_ATOMS: atom_id res chain seq x y z
N MET A 1 24.61 33.62 -39.10
CA MET A 1 24.29 33.30 -37.70
C MET A 1 23.14 32.28 -37.51
N ARG A 2 22.79 31.43 -38.49
CA ARG A 2 21.66 30.47 -38.37
C ARG A 2 22.05 29.06 -37.88
N VAL A 3 23.34 28.73 -37.86
CA VAL A 3 23.84 27.35 -37.63
C VAL A 3 23.84 26.94 -36.15
N ARG A 4 23.75 27.90 -35.21
CA ARG A 4 23.78 27.60 -33.75
C ARG A 4 22.41 27.45 -33.07
N LEU A 5 21.31 27.71 -33.78
CA LEU A 5 19.94 27.61 -33.21
C LEU A 5 19.44 26.16 -33.11
N ILE A 6 19.80 25.32 -34.08
CA ILE A 6 19.40 23.91 -34.16
C ILE A 6 19.91 23.08 -32.96
N PRO A 7 21.21 23.15 -32.56
CA PRO A 7 21.69 22.38 -31.42
C PRO A 7 21.09 22.87 -30.08
N VAL A 8 20.82 24.18 -29.95
CA VAL A 8 20.21 24.74 -28.74
C VAL A 8 18.75 24.29 -28.58
N ALA A 9 18.00 24.25 -29.68
CA ALA A 9 16.62 23.75 -29.67
C ALA A 9 16.54 22.27 -29.29
N LEU A 10 17.46 21.42 -29.79
CA LEU A 10 17.52 20.01 -29.44
C LEU A 10 17.87 19.77 -27.96
N VAL A 11 18.79 20.56 -27.41
CA VAL A 11 19.15 20.48 -25.98
C VAL A 11 17.95 20.90 -25.12
N ALA A 12 17.25 21.96 -25.48
CA ALA A 12 16.07 22.42 -24.74
C ALA A 12 14.94 21.37 -24.74
N VAL A 13 14.67 20.74 -25.88
CA VAL A 13 13.67 19.66 -25.99
C VAL A 13 14.11 18.44 -25.17
N GLY A 14 15.38 18.06 -25.22
CA GLY A 14 15.92 16.97 -24.42
C GLY A 14 15.76 17.21 -22.91
N ILE A 15 16.08 18.42 -22.43
CA ILE A 15 15.88 18.80 -21.03
C ILE A 15 14.39 18.76 -20.67
N PHE A 16 13.51 19.23 -21.55
CA PHE A 16 12.07 19.25 -21.29
C PHE A 16 11.49 17.84 -21.12
N ILE A 17 11.89 16.89 -21.98
CA ILE A 17 11.46 15.49 -21.89
C ILE A 17 11.97 14.84 -20.60
N LEU A 18 13.24 15.05 -20.24
CA LEU A 18 13.83 14.51 -19.02
C LEU A 18 13.14 15.08 -17.75
N THR A 19 12.85 16.37 -17.75
CA THR A 19 12.17 17.04 -16.63
C THR A 19 10.74 16.52 -16.47
N TRP A 20 10.01 16.34 -17.57
CA TRP A 20 8.67 15.76 -17.56
C TRP A 20 8.68 14.31 -17.07
N ALA A 21 9.62 13.48 -17.53
CA ALA A 21 9.76 12.09 -17.11
C ALA A 21 10.09 11.96 -15.61
N ALA A 22 10.88 12.88 -15.06
CA ALA A 22 11.18 12.93 -13.63
C ALA A 22 9.94 13.30 -12.80
N LEU A 23 9.17 14.30 -13.25
CA LEU A 23 7.91 14.71 -12.60
C LEU A 23 6.83 13.62 -12.65
N SER A 24 6.70 12.91 -13.78
CA SER A 24 5.68 11.86 -13.92
C SER A 24 5.99 10.62 -13.08
N LYS A 25 7.27 10.28 -12.90
CA LYS A 25 7.70 9.21 -11.99
C LYS A 25 7.45 9.55 -10.52
N SER A 26 7.70 10.79 -10.09
CA SER A 26 7.47 11.17 -8.69
C SER A 26 5.98 11.19 -8.35
N TRP A 27 5.14 11.63 -9.29
CA TRP A 27 3.68 11.60 -9.14
C TRP A 27 3.15 10.17 -9.01
N THR A 28 3.52 9.28 -9.93
CA THR A 28 3.07 7.88 -9.90
C THR A 28 3.53 7.16 -8.64
N GLY A 29 4.76 7.38 -8.17
CA GLY A 29 5.25 6.85 -6.89
C GLY A 29 4.46 7.35 -5.69
N SER A 30 4.09 8.64 -5.64
CA SER A 30 3.27 9.18 -4.56
C SER A 30 1.85 8.57 -4.56
N GLY A 31 1.21 8.51 -5.72
CA GLY A 31 -0.13 7.93 -5.88
C GLY A 31 -0.18 6.44 -5.55
N GLU A 32 0.86 5.67 -5.91
CA GLU A 32 0.94 4.25 -5.58
C GLU A 32 1.07 4.02 -4.07
N ASN A 33 1.89 4.83 -3.38
CA ASN A 33 2.02 4.76 -1.92
C ASN A 33 0.69 5.07 -1.21
N VAL A 34 -0.03 6.10 -1.66
CA VAL A 34 -1.34 6.46 -1.10
C VAL A 34 -2.35 5.34 -1.34
N ALA A 35 -2.41 4.79 -2.55
CA ALA A 35 -3.28 3.67 -2.87
C ALA A 35 -2.94 2.42 -2.07
N PHE A 36 -1.65 2.15 -1.84
CA PHE A 36 -1.19 1.01 -1.04
C PHE A 36 -1.56 1.16 0.44
N CYS A 37 -1.44 2.36 1.01
CA CYS A 37 -1.92 2.64 2.36
C CYS A 37 -3.44 2.50 2.46
N ALA A 38 -4.19 3.11 1.54
CA ALA A 38 -5.66 3.04 1.54
C ALA A 38 -6.19 1.60 1.43
N ASP A 39 -5.61 0.79 0.55
CA ASP A 39 -5.96 -0.62 0.40
C ASP A 39 -5.67 -1.41 1.69
N CYS A 40 -4.55 -1.10 2.38
CA CYS A 40 -4.25 -1.71 3.68
C CYS A 40 -5.28 -1.34 4.74
N LEU A 41 -5.66 -0.05 4.84
CA LEU A 41 -6.63 0.42 5.82
C LEU A 41 -7.98 -0.30 5.64
N GLY A 42 -8.43 -0.46 4.40
CA GLY A 42 -9.63 -1.23 4.09
C GLY A 42 -9.49 -2.70 4.49
N TYR A 43 -8.36 -3.32 4.17
CA TYR A 43 -8.08 -4.71 4.51
C TYR A 43 -8.08 -4.97 6.03
N VAL A 44 -7.43 -4.11 6.82
CA VAL A 44 -7.40 -4.23 8.29
C VAL A 44 -8.79 -3.99 8.89
N ARG A 45 -9.57 -3.03 8.38
CA ARG A 45 -10.96 -2.81 8.83
C ARG A 45 -11.87 -4.02 8.57
N ASP A 46 -11.70 -4.69 7.44
CA ASP A 46 -12.43 -5.92 7.13
C ASP A 46 -12.10 -7.04 8.14
N VAL A 47 -10.83 -7.15 8.52
CA VAL A 47 -10.36 -8.10 9.54
C VAL A 47 -10.92 -7.74 10.92
N ASP A 48 -10.81 -6.49 11.36
CA ASP A 48 -11.36 -6.01 12.63
C ASP A 48 -12.87 -6.28 12.71
N THR A 49 -13.62 -5.99 11.64
CA THR A 49 -15.05 -6.29 11.56
C THR A 49 -15.36 -7.78 11.82
N MET A 50 -14.48 -8.70 11.43
CA MET A 50 -14.64 -10.13 11.75
C MET A 50 -14.39 -10.45 13.22
N PHE A 51 -13.44 -9.76 13.87
CA PHE A 51 -13.18 -9.88 15.31
C PHE A 51 -14.31 -9.26 16.15
N GLN A 52 -14.84 -8.10 15.74
CA GLN A 52 -15.99 -7.48 16.40
C GLN A 52 -17.22 -8.40 16.37
N LYS A 53 -17.42 -9.15 15.28
CA LYS A 53 -18.49 -10.16 15.15
C LYS A 53 -18.22 -11.45 15.93
N ASN A 54 -16.98 -11.69 16.37
CA ASN A 54 -16.58 -12.89 17.08
C ASN A 54 -15.68 -12.53 18.27
N THR A 55 -16.28 -11.90 19.29
CA THR A 55 -15.58 -11.36 20.46
C THR A 55 -14.80 -12.40 21.27
N GLY A 56 -15.08 -13.69 21.12
CA GLY A 56 -14.26 -14.76 21.72
C GLY A 56 -12.89 -14.99 21.05
N ALA A 57 -12.64 -14.35 19.90
CA ALA A 57 -11.49 -14.67 19.06
C ALA A 57 -10.28 -13.75 19.23
N TRP A 58 -10.33 -12.73 20.09
CA TRP A 58 -9.24 -11.74 20.28
C TRP A 58 -7.88 -12.33 20.67
N ALA A 59 -7.86 -13.49 21.33
CA ALA A 59 -6.63 -14.21 21.65
C ALA A 59 -6.29 -15.34 20.65
N ASN A 60 -7.11 -15.54 19.62
CA ASN A 60 -7.03 -16.68 18.72
C ASN A 60 -6.23 -16.34 17.45
N SER A 61 -4.96 -16.76 17.43
CA SER A 61 -4.06 -16.57 16.28
C SER A 61 -4.49 -17.34 15.03
N GLN A 62 -5.21 -18.46 15.17
CA GLN A 62 -5.77 -19.18 14.01
C GLN A 62 -6.93 -18.41 13.40
N PHE A 63 -7.78 -17.80 14.24
CA PHE A 63 -8.84 -16.92 13.75
C PHE A 63 -8.26 -15.69 13.04
N PHE A 64 -7.16 -15.13 13.54
CA PHE A 64 -6.46 -14.04 12.85
C PHE A 64 -6.00 -14.44 11.45
N ARG A 65 -5.35 -15.60 11.30
CA ARG A 65 -4.95 -16.14 9.99
C ARG A 65 -6.16 -16.31 9.07
N TYR A 66 -7.23 -16.91 9.58
CA TYR A 66 -8.48 -17.08 8.84
C TYR A 66 -9.08 -15.74 8.40
N ALA A 67 -9.14 -14.74 9.27
CA ALA A 67 -9.70 -13.42 8.97
C ALA A 67 -8.89 -12.68 7.89
N LEU A 68 -7.55 -12.78 7.94
CA LEU A 68 -6.67 -12.27 6.89
C LEU A 68 -6.96 -12.93 5.54
N ASP A 69 -7.08 -14.27 5.52
CA ASP A 69 -7.37 -15.01 4.30
C ASP A 69 -8.75 -14.67 3.73
N LYS A 70 -9.77 -14.60 4.59
CA LYS A 70 -11.15 -14.28 4.21
C LYS A 70 -11.32 -12.85 3.69
N SER A 71 -10.51 -11.93 4.19
CA SER A 71 -10.52 -10.51 3.77
C SER A 71 -9.75 -10.27 2.47
N CYS A 72 -8.96 -11.25 2.00
CA CYS A 72 -8.18 -11.18 0.77
C CYS A 72 -9.09 -11.43 -0.46
N ARG A 73 -9.80 -10.39 -0.91
CA ARG A 73 -10.79 -10.45 -2.00
C ARG A 73 -10.79 -9.20 -2.87
N GLY A 74 -11.49 -9.25 -4.01
CA GLY A 74 -11.67 -8.10 -4.89
C GLY A 74 -10.35 -7.52 -5.41
N ARG A 75 -10.24 -6.18 -5.43
CA ARG A 75 -9.08 -5.47 -6.00
C ARG A 75 -7.75 -5.84 -5.34
N ILE A 76 -7.72 -5.97 -4.01
CA ILE A 76 -6.48 -6.27 -3.27
C ILE A 76 -6.00 -7.71 -3.49
N LEU A 77 -6.91 -8.61 -3.88
CA LEU A 77 -6.57 -9.96 -4.36
C LEU A 77 -6.00 -9.91 -5.77
N ILE A 78 -6.68 -9.23 -6.69
CA ILE A 78 -6.25 -9.12 -8.10
C ILE A 78 -4.86 -8.47 -8.22
N THR A 79 -4.60 -7.45 -7.40
CA THR A 79 -3.30 -6.76 -7.36
C THR A 79 -2.23 -7.50 -6.54
N GLY A 80 -2.58 -8.61 -5.89
CA GLY A 80 -1.68 -9.38 -5.01
C GLY A 80 -1.30 -8.67 -3.70
N ARG A 81 -1.87 -7.49 -3.42
CA ARG A 81 -1.55 -6.68 -2.24
C ARG A 81 -1.94 -7.37 -0.93
N CYS A 82 -3.08 -8.07 -0.89
CA CYS A 82 -3.48 -8.78 0.34
C CYS A 82 -2.51 -9.90 0.73
N LEU A 83 -1.84 -10.56 -0.22
CA LEU A 83 -0.78 -11.53 0.10
C LEU A 83 0.45 -10.86 0.72
N GLN A 84 0.75 -9.61 0.33
CA GLN A 84 1.82 -8.83 0.95
C GLN A 84 1.43 -8.39 2.36
N TYR A 85 0.23 -7.82 2.54
CA TYR A 85 -0.26 -7.42 3.87
C TYR A 85 -0.35 -8.62 4.82
N ARG A 86 -0.94 -9.73 4.38
CA ARG A 86 -1.05 -10.97 5.15
C ARG A 86 0.31 -11.43 5.66
N ARG A 87 1.32 -11.53 4.77
CA ARG A 87 2.66 -11.97 5.17
C ARG A 87 3.23 -11.08 6.27
N ARG A 88 3.19 -9.76 6.08
CA ARG A 88 3.75 -8.80 7.04
C ARG A 88 2.99 -8.79 8.38
N LEU A 89 1.66 -8.87 8.35
CA LEU A 89 0.83 -8.95 9.56
C LEU A 89 1.08 -10.25 10.35
N LEU A 90 1.42 -11.34 9.66
CA LEU A 90 1.74 -12.62 10.28
C LEU A 90 3.19 -12.73 10.78
N GLU A 91 4.07 -11.77 10.48
CA GLU A 91 5.43 -11.74 11.05
C GLU A 91 5.38 -11.47 12.57
N LYS A 92 4.48 -10.59 13.00
CA LYS A 92 4.26 -10.26 14.42
C LYS A 92 2.77 -10.27 14.74
N PRO A 93 2.14 -11.45 14.84
CA PRO A 93 0.70 -11.58 14.91
C PRO A 93 0.12 -11.01 16.20
N ALA A 94 0.79 -11.19 17.35
CA ALA A 94 0.31 -10.64 18.62
C ALA A 94 0.23 -9.10 18.59
N ILE A 95 1.25 -8.44 18.03
CA ILE A 95 1.28 -6.98 17.88
C ILE A 95 0.19 -6.54 16.89
N SER A 96 0.15 -7.18 15.72
CA SER A 96 -0.83 -6.83 14.68
C SER A 96 -2.28 -7.02 15.14
N MET A 97 -2.55 -8.07 15.91
CA MET A 97 -3.87 -8.33 16.50
C MET A 97 -4.25 -7.25 17.53
N SER A 98 -3.30 -6.80 18.35
CA SER A 98 -3.52 -5.73 19.33
C SER A 98 -3.78 -4.34 18.71
N GLN A 99 -3.53 -4.19 17.41
CA GLN A 99 -3.68 -2.93 16.66
C GLN A 99 -4.85 -2.96 15.67
N LEU A 100 -5.68 -4.00 15.67
CA LEU A 100 -6.81 -4.12 14.74
C LEU A 100 -7.84 -2.99 14.90
N ASP A 101 -8.03 -2.52 16.13
CA ASP A 101 -8.88 -1.37 16.47
C ASP A 101 -8.31 -0.03 15.98
N SER A 102 -7.04 -0.03 15.57
CA SER A 102 -6.28 1.12 15.10
C SER A 102 -5.70 0.84 13.71
N PRO A 103 -6.52 0.79 12.64
CA PRO A 103 -6.10 0.33 11.31
C PRO A 103 -4.88 1.08 10.75
N TYR A 104 -4.76 2.38 11.06
CA TYR A 104 -3.62 3.18 10.63
C TYR A 104 -2.31 2.69 11.25
N GLU A 105 -2.29 2.43 12.56
CA GLU A 105 -1.09 1.95 13.26
C GLU A 105 -0.71 0.54 12.81
N ALA A 106 -1.69 -0.36 12.61
CA ALA A 106 -1.44 -1.68 12.03
C ALA A 106 -0.80 -1.59 10.63
N CYS A 107 -1.33 -0.71 9.78
CA CYS A 107 -0.80 -0.50 8.43
C CYS A 107 0.56 0.20 8.42
N ARG A 108 0.82 1.09 9.37
CA ARG A 108 2.13 1.74 9.55
C ARG A 108 3.17 0.74 10.06
N ALA A 109 2.81 -0.15 10.99
CA ALA A 109 3.69 -1.19 11.53
C ALA A 109 4.22 -2.14 10.45
N ILE A 110 3.42 -2.42 9.41
CA ILE A 110 3.82 -3.22 8.25
C ILE A 110 4.35 -2.39 7.07
N GLN A 111 4.64 -1.11 7.28
CA GLN A 111 5.16 -0.18 6.27
C GLN A 111 4.26 -0.07 5.02
N ALA A 112 2.93 -0.18 5.20
CA ALA A 112 1.96 0.12 4.16
C ALA A 112 1.56 1.60 4.16
N CYS A 113 1.50 2.22 5.33
CA CYS A 113 1.37 3.66 5.52
C CYS A 113 2.68 4.24 6.06
N LYS A 114 2.93 5.53 5.83
CA LYS A 114 4.11 6.25 6.32
C LYS A 114 3.75 7.17 7.46
#